data_AF-A0A0C2CLB6-F1
#
_entry.id   AF-A0A0C2CLB6-F1
#
_cell.length_a   1.000
_cell.length_b   1.000
_cell.length_c   1.000
_cell.angle_alpha   90.00
_cell.angle_beta   90.00
_cell.angle_gamma   90.00
#
_symmetry.space_group_name_H-M   'P 1'
#
loop_
_entity.id
_entity.type
_entity.pdbx_description
1 polymer ?
#
loop_
_entity_poly.entity_id
_entity_poly.type
_entity_poly.pdbx_seq_one_letter_code
_entity_poly.pdbx_strand_id
1 'polypeptide(L)'
;MLMIRERVPGFLPAKFWQESPARDQWQAMTDKYTALAAAAKLAAAERGPAFRKLLVELSSRWPGALRESELVGPERVLVRHAAAAAGLALPNQARAPEWANGEPHQATPTLAVLCWAELHELIRDQLEFRAALGRGTTLTTTTFAAWIRDHDDDRAQRWPQADRLPGLVGPKLRVRGAYLWLAARAGLDLPSLNALLFARAGHWDRRPDDPAWATGAVE
;
A
#
# COMPACT_ATOMS: atom_id res chain seq x y z
N MET A 1 -17.39 -2.40 6.22
CA MET A 1 -17.89 -2.57 4.84
C MET A 1 -17.20 -1.53 3.98
N LEU A 2 -16.68 -1.90 2.81
CA LEU A 2 -15.92 -1.06 1.91
C LEU A 2 -16.87 -0.54 0.82
N MET A 3 -16.87 0.77 0.59
CA MET A 3 -17.58 1.38 -0.52
C MET A 3 -16.59 1.71 -1.64
N ILE A 4 -16.53 0.83 -2.63
CA ILE A 4 -15.64 0.97 -3.79
C ILE A 4 -16.37 1.70 -4.90
N ARG A 5 -15.88 2.89 -5.24
CA ARG A 5 -16.41 3.74 -6.32
C ARG A 5 -15.33 4.66 -6.85
N GLU A 6 -15.54 5.26 -8.02
CA GLU A 6 -14.66 6.31 -8.52
C GLU A 6 -14.59 7.46 -7.49
N ARG A 7 -13.39 7.75 -7.00
CA ARG A 7 -13.13 8.85 -6.05
C ARG A 7 -12.49 10.05 -6.70
N VAL A 8 -11.73 9.80 -7.77
CA VAL A 8 -11.07 10.82 -8.57
C VAL A 8 -11.44 10.59 -10.02
N PRO A 9 -11.97 11.61 -10.74
CA PRO A 9 -12.41 11.46 -12.13
C PRO A 9 -11.34 10.82 -13.03
N GLY A 10 -11.73 9.88 -13.87
CA GLY A 10 -10.85 9.14 -14.77
C GLY A 10 -10.03 8.03 -14.11
N PHE A 11 -10.30 7.66 -12.86
CA PHE A 11 -9.70 6.49 -12.21
C PHE A 11 -10.76 5.43 -11.94
N LEU A 12 -10.76 4.40 -12.78
CA LEU A 12 -11.72 3.31 -12.74
C LEU A 12 -11.25 2.24 -11.75
N PRO A 13 -11.87 2.09 -10.56
CA PRO A 13 -11.45 1.10 -9.57
C PRO A 13 -11.55 -0.34 -10.10
N ALA A 14 -12.40 -0.57 -11.10
CA ALA A 14 -12.51 -1.82 -11.83
C ALA A 14 -11.14 -2.33 -12.29
N LYS A 15 -10.30 -1.45 -12.85
CA LYS A 15 -8.97 -1.84 -13.34
C LYS A 15 -8.13 -2.44 -12.22
N PHE A 16 -8.15 -1.82 -11.03
CA PHE A 16 -7.44 -2.34 -9.88
C PHE A 16 -8.00 -3.68 -9.39
N TRP A 17 -9.31 -3.80 -9.23
CA TRP A 17 -9.91 -4.98 -8.60
C TRP A 17 -10.05 -6.19 -9.54
N GLN A 18 -10.11 -5.97 -10.86
CA GLN A 18 -10.23 -7.02 -11.88
C GLN A 18 -8.89 -7.56 -12.38
N GLU A 19 -7.80 -6.81 -12.17
CA GLU A 19 -6.44 -7.28 -12.43
C GLU A 19 -6.10 -8.49 -11.53
N SER A 20 -5.42 -9.48 -12.11
CA SER A 20 -4.84 -10.58 -11.33
C SER A 20 -3.53 -10.14 -10.69
N PRO A 21 -3.34 -10.30 -9.37
CA PRO A 21 -2.02 -10.18 -8.75
C PRO A 21 -1.02 -11.12 -9.43
N ALA A 22 0.22 -10.66 -9.57
CA ALA A 22 1.30 -11.52 -10.01
C ALA A 22 1.66 -12.55 -8.90
N ARG A 23 2.14 -13.72 -9.31
CA ARG A 23 2.44 -14.83 -8.39
C ARG A 23 3.56 -14.48 -7.40
N ASP A 24 4.55 -13.73 -7.87
CA ASP A 24 5.64 -13.18 -7.07
C ASP A 24 5.15 -12.16 -6.02
N GLN A 25 4.09 -11.39 -6.33
CA GLN A 25 3.45 -10.50 -5.36
C GLN A 25 2.86 -11.28 -4.18
N TRP A 26 2.17 -12.39 -4.44
CA TRP A 26 1.69 -13.29 -3.38
C TRP A 26 2.83 -13.92 -2.58
N GLN A 27 3.86 -14.43 -3.27
CA GLN A 27 5.03 -14.99 -2.61
C GLN A 27 5.72 -13.97 -1.71
N ALA A 28 5.91 -12.73 -2.18
CA ALA A 28 6.52 -11.66 -1.41
C ALA A 28 5.72 -11.35 -0.12
N MET A 29 4.40 -11.48 -0.15
CA MET A 29 3.57 -11.29 1.04
C MET A 29 3.66 -12.46 2.02
N THR A 30 3.75 -13.70 1.53
CA THR A 30 4.03 -14.87 2.38
C THR A 30 5.40 -14.74 3.05
N ASP A 31 6.43 -14.34 2.30
CA ASP A 31 7.78 -14.08 2.82
C ASP A 31 7.75 -12.98 3.90
N LYS A 32 7.01 -11.89 3.65
CA LYS A 32 6.85 -10.78 4.61
C LYS A 32 6.33 -11.27 5.95
N TYR A 33 5.22 -12.01 5.94
CA TYR A 33 4.60 -12.44 7.18
C TYR A 33 5.41 -13.52 7.90
N THR A 34 6.15 -14.35 7.16
CA THR A 34 7.15 -15.26 7.73
C THR A 34 8.26 -14.49 8.45
N ALA A 35 8.80 -13.45 7.83
CA ALA A 35 9.84 -12.60 8.43
C ALA A 35 9.32 -11.83 9.66
N LEU A 36 8.08 -11.32 9.62
CA LEU A 36 7.45 -10.68 10.79
C LEU A 36 7.27 -11.66 11.96
N ALA A 37 6.87 -12.91 11.69
CA ALA A 37 6.77 -13.94 12.72
C ALA A 37 8.14 -14.30 13.32
N ALA A 38 9.19 -14.38 12.49
CA ALA A 38 10.56 -14.59 12.96
C ALA A 38 11.05 -13.42 13.84
N ALA A 39 10.74 -12.18 13.46
CA ALA A 39 11.08 -10.99 14.24
C ALA A 39 10.38 -10.97 15.60
N ALA A 40 9.09 -11.35 15.64
CA ALA A 40 8.36 -11.46 16.90
C ALA A 40 8.97 -12.52 17.84
N LYS A 41 9.39 -13.67 17.31
CA LYS A 41 10.09 -14.71 18.09
C LYS A 41 11.41 -14.22 18.66
N LEU A 42 12.24 -13.57 17.85
CA LEU A 42 13.52 -12.99 18.30
C LEU A 42 13.30 -11.91 19.36
N ALA A 43 12.29 -11.05 19.18
CA ALA A 43 11.98 -9.99 20.13
C ALA A 43 11.56 -10.51 21.51
N ALA A 44 10.99 -11.72 21.59
CA ALA A 44 10.57 -12.38 22.82
C ALA A 44 11.72 -13.10 23.55
N ALA A 45 12.74 -13.56 22.81
CA ALA A 45 13.90 -14.24 23.37
C ALA A 45 15.03 -13.26 23.75
N GLU A 46 15.61 -12.58 22.75
CA GLU A 46 16.72 -11.64 22.96
C GLU A 46 16.80 -10.61 21.82
N ARG A 47 16.78 -9.32 22.18
CA ARG A 47 16.92 -8.21 21.22
C ARG A 47 18.38 -7.93 20.91
N GLY A 48 19.02 -8.85 20.19
CA GLY A 48 20.43 -8.78 19.78
C GLY A 48 20.68 -8.34 18.32
N PRO A 49 21.91 -8.51 17.81
CA PRO A 49 22.28 -8.18 16.44
C PRO A 49 21.41 -8.85 15.37
N ALA A 50 21.00 -10.11 15.60
CA ALA A 50 20.12 -10.85 14.69
C ALA A 50 18.75 -10.18 14.54
N PHE A 51 18.16 -9.71 15.65
CA PHE A 51 16.90 -8.97 15.63
C PHE A 51 17.05 -7.66 14.85
N ARG A 52 18.12 -6.90 15.08
CA ARG A 52 18.40 -5.65 14.35
C ARG A 52 18.56 -5.89 12.84
N LYS A 53 19.31 -6.92 12.45
CA LYS A 53 19.49 -7.30 11.04
C LYS A 53 18.14 -7.59 10.37
N LEU A 54 17.27 -8.34 11.06
CA LEU A 54 15.94 -8.66 10.54
C LEU A 54 15.03 -7.43 10.44
N LEU A 55 15.11 -6.47 11.38
CA LEU A 55 14.37 -5.21 11.26
C LEU A 55 14.83 -4.38 10.05
N VAL A 56 16.14 -4.37 9.76
CA VAL A 56 16.68 -3.70 8.56
C VAL A 56 16.16 -4.37 7.30
N GLU A 57 16.20 -5.70 7.23
CA GLU A 57 15.66 -6.47 6.10
C GLU A 57 14.15 -6.24 5.90
N LEU A 58 13.35 -6.29 6.98
CA LEU A 58 11.91 -6.04 6.93
C LEU A 58 11.60 -4.63 6.42
N SER A 59 12.32 -3.62 6.93
CA SER A 59 12.06 -2.22 6.57
C SER A 59 12.53 -1.86 5.16
N SER A 60 13.55 -2.53 4.62
CA SER A 60 14.01 -2.34 3.25
C SER A 60 13.13 -3.07 2.23
N ARG A 61 12.80 -4.35 2.49
CA ARG A 61 12.03 -5.17 1.56
C ARG A 61 10.55 -4.85 1.59
N TRP A 62 9.98 -4.57 2.76
CA TRP A 62 8.57 -4.22 2.92
C TRP A 62 8.40 -2.95 3.77
N PRO A 63 8.64 -1.76 3.18
CA PRO A 63 8.48 -0.50 3.88
C PRO A 63 7.10 -0.38 4.52
N GLY A 64 7.07 -0.09 5.83
CA GLY A 64 5.84 -0.01 6.62
C GLY A 64 5.38 -1.31 7.28
N ALA A 65 6.01 -2.47 7.02
CA ALA A 65 5.63 -3.76 7.62
C ALA A 65 5.72 -3.78 9.16
N LEU A 66 6.73 -3.11 9.73
CA LEU A 66 6.85 -2.99 11.19
C LEU A 66 5.66 -2.22 11.77
N ARG A 67 5.30 -1.10 11.13
CA ARG A 67 4.14 -0.30 11.54
C ARG A 67 2.83 -1.05 11.39
N GLU A 68 2.66 -1.83 10.31
CA GLU A 68 1.54 -2.75 10.16
C GLU A 68 1.46 -3.65 11.38
N SER A 69 2.54 -4.41 11.68
CA SER A 69 2.55 -5.40 12.76
C SER A 69 2.26 -4.81 14.14
N GLU A 70 2.79 -3.62 14.44
CA GLU A 70 2.50 -2.89 15.68
C GLU A 70 1.02 -2.50 15.81
N LEU A 71 0.39 -2.11 14.70
CA LEU A 71 -0.97 -1.59 14.71
C LEU A 71 -2.04 -2.69 14.70
N VAL A 72 -1.80 -3.78 13.95
CA VAL A 72 -2.79 -4.86 13.77
C VAL A 72 -2.67 -5.97 14.80
N GLY A 73 -1.51 -6.09 15.45
CA GLY A 73 -1.21 -7.14 16.41
C GLY A 73 -0.90 -8.50 15.78
N PRO A 74 -0.33 -9.43 16.58
CA PRO A 74 0.19 -10.70 16.10
C PRO A 74 -0.88 -11.64 15.53
N GLU A 75 -2.08 -11.67 16.12
CA GLU A 75 -3.17 -12.52 15.64
C GLU A 75 -3.58 -12.17 14.21
N ARG A 76 -3.67 -10.87 13.90
CA ARG A 76 -4.05 -10.42 12.55
C ARG A 76 -2.94 -10.63 11.54
N VAL A 77 -1.67 -10.56 11.97
CA VAL A 77 -0.53 -10.96 11.15
C VAL A 77 -0.64 -12.44 10.75
N LEU A 78 -1.02 -13.34 11.66
CA LEU A 78 -1.23 -14.75 11.34
C LEU A 78 -2.39 -14.97 10.37
N VAL A 79 -3.51 -14.27 10.56
CA VAL A 79 -4.65 -14.34 9.64
C VAL A 79 -4.27 -13.87 8.24
N ARG A 80 -3.48 -12.78 8.13
CA ARG A 80 -3.00 -12.27 6.85
C ARG A 80 -1.95 -13.19 6.21
N HIS A 81 -1.12 -13.85 7.01
CA HIS A 81 -0.21 -14.87 6.51
C HIS A 81 -0.96 -16.02 5.84
N ALA A 82 -1.99 -16.56 6.51
CA ALA A 82 -2.85 -17.60 5.94
C ALA A 82 -3.55 -17.13 4.66
N ALA A 83 -4.01 -15.88 4.61
CA ALA A 83 -4.63 -15.32 3.42
C ALA A 83 -3.63 -15.15 2.25
N ALA A 84 -2.39 -14.74 2.52
CA ALA A 84 -1.33 -14.67 1.51
C ALA A 84 -0.98 -16.05 0.95
N ALA A 85 -0.85 -17.06 1.83
CA ALA A 85 -0.59 -18.44 1.42
C ALA A 85 -1.76 -19.03 0.60
N ALA A 86 -3.00 -18.78 1.02
CA ALA A 86 -4.19 -19.21 0.28
C ALA A 86 -4.26 -18.52 -1.11
N GLY A 87 -4.00 -17.22 -1.17
CA GLY A 87 -3.93 -16.48 -2.45
C GLY A 87 -2.86 -17.02 -3.38
N LEU A 88 -1.68 -17.37 -2.85
CA LEU A 88 -0.61 -18.01 -3.61
C LEU A 88 -1.03 -19.39 -4.14
N ALA A 89 -1.83 -20.17 -3.41
CA ALA A 89 -2.24 -21.51 -3.83
C ALA A 89 -3.32 -21.53 -4.92
N LEU A 90 -4.10 -20.45 -5.03
CA LEU A 90 -5.17 -20.33 -6.02
C LEU A 90 -4.64 -20.07 -7.44
N PRO A 91 -5.40 -20.44 -8.48
CA PRO A 91 -5.11 -20.03 -9.85
C PRO A 91 -5.20 -18.51 -9.99
N ASN A 92 -4.63 -17.97 -11.07
CA ASN A 92 -4.70 -16.55 -11.38
C ASN A 92 -6.16 -16.09 -11.47
N GLN A 93 -6.51 -15.11 -10.65
CA GLN A 93 -7.84 -14.54 -10.55
C GLN A 93 -7.75 -13.07 -10.14
N ALA A 94 -8.80 -12.31 -10.46
CA ALA A 94 -8.95 -10.92 -10.05
C ALA A 94 -8.72 -10.71 -8.54
N ARG A 95 -8.16 -9.55 -8.16
CA ARG A 95 -7.98 -9.13 -6.76
C ARG A 95 -9.28 -9.25 -5.94
N ALA A 96 -10.41 -8.90 -6.54
CA ALA A 96 -11.74 -9.07 -5.98
C ALA A 96 -12.72 -9.55 -7.08
N PRO A 97 -12.90 -10.87 -7.27
CA PRO A 97 -13.71 -11.40 -8.38
C PRO A 97 -15.20 -11.14 -8.20
N GLU A 98 -15.66 -10.99 -6.95
CA GLU A 98 -17.06 -10.66 -6.61
C GLU A 98 -17.31 -9.15 -6.59
N TRP A 99 -16.34 -8.34 -7.00
CA TRP A 99 -16.48 -6.90 -7.01
C TRP A 99 -17.55 -6.43 -8.00
N ALA A 100 -18.45 -5.58 -7.51
CA ALA A 100 -19.40 -4.81 -8.29
C ALA A 100 -19.32 -3.32 -7.91
N ASN A 101 -19.42 -2.44 -8.89
CA ASN A 101 -19.29 -0.99 -8.70
C ASN A 101 -20.43 -0.43 -7.84
N GLY A 102 -20.10 0.36 -6.82
CA GLY A 102 -21.09 1.02 -5.96
C GLY A 102 -21.72 0.14 -4.89
N GLU A 103 -21.47 -1.18 -4.92
CA GLU A 103 -21.99 -2.11 -3.93
C GLU A 103 -21.09 -2.18 -2.67
N PRO A 104 -21.66 -2.45 -1.50
CA PRO A 104 -20.89 -2.65 -0.29
C PRO A 104 -20.11 -3.97 -0.31
N HIS A 105 -18.79 -3.91 -0.07
CA HIS A 105 -17.90 -5.08 -0.05
C HIS A 105 -17.40 -5.40 1.35
N GLN A 106 -17.29 -6.68 1.70
CA GLN A 106 -16.70 -7.05 2.97
C GLN A 106 -15.19 -6.80 2.95
N ALA A 107 -14.67 -6.16 4.00
CA ALA A 107 -13.23 -6.08 4.20
C ALA A 107 -12.70 -7.46 4.60
N THR A 108 -11.91 -8.09 3.74
CA THR A 108 -11.31 -9.41 4.01
C THR A 108 -9.81 -9.30 4.24
N PRO A 109 -9.20 -10.29 4.93
CA PRO A 109 -7.74 -10.36 5.03
C PRO A 109 -7.04 -10.38 3.68
N THR A 110 -7.61 -11.07 2.68
CA THR A 110 -7.08 -11.14 1.31
C THR A 110 -6.97 -9.76 0.67
N LEU A 111 -8.02 -8.94 0.75
CA LEU A 111 -7.98 -7.57 0.21
C LEU A 111 -6.94 -6.72 0.93
N ALA A 112 -6.79 -6.88 2.25
CA ALA A 112 -5.78 -6.16 3.02
C ALA A 112 -4.35 -6.56 2.61
N VAL A 113 -4.09 -7.85 2.38
CA VAL A 113 -2.79 -8.35 1.89
C VAL A 113 -2.47 -7.73 0.53
N LEU A 114 -3.42 -7.70 -0.39
CA LEU A 114 -3.24 -7.11 -1.72
C LEU A 114 -2.97 -5.60 -1.66
N CYS A 115 -3.73 -4.86 -0.86
CA CYS A 115 -3.46 -3.43 -0.66
C CYS A 115 -2.09 -3.19 -0.02
N TRP A 116 -1.64 -4.03 0.92
CA TRP A 116 -0.29 -3.92 1.46
C TRP A 116 0.79 -4.20 0.42
N ALA A 117 0.60 -5.21 -0.43
CA ALA A 117 1.56 -5.55 -1.48
C ALA A 117 1.79 -4.37 -2.42
N GLU A 118 0.72 -3.73 -2.87
CA GLU A 118 0.77 -2.52 -3.70
C GLU A 118 1.42 -1.35 -2.95
N LEU A 119 1.04 -1.14 -1.69
CA LEU A 119 1.57 -0.05 -0.88
C LEU A 119 3.08 -0.17 -0.65
N HIS A 120 3.61 -1.37 -0.46
CA HIS A 120 5.04 -1.59 -0.27
C HIS A 120 5.84 -1.14 -1.49
N GLU A 121 5.40 -1.48 -2.70
CA GLU A 121 6.06 -1.06 -3.94
C GLU A 121 5.97 0.46 -4.14
N LEU A 122 4.82 1.08 -3.88
CA LEU A 122 4.67 2.53 -3.96
C LEU A 122 5.58 3.27 -2.95
N ILE A 123 5.70 2.77 -1.72
CA ILE A 123 6.61 3.38 -0.75
C ILE A 123 8.07 3.16 -1.16
N ARG A 124 8.40 1.99 -1.73
CA ARG A 124 9.74 1.69 -2.23
C ARG A 124 10.15 2.66 -3.34
N ASP A 125 9.28 2.92 -4.31
CA ASP A 125 9.54 3.88 -5.39
C ASP A 125 9.87 5.29 -4.82
N GLN A 126 9.16 5.73 -3.77
CA GLN A 126 9.48 7.01 -3.12
C GLN A 126 10.82 7.01 -2.38
N LEU A 127 11.20 5.87 -1.78
CA LEU A 127 12.49 5.74 -1.08
C LEU A 127 13.65 5.71 -2.07
N GLU A 128 13.48 5.00 -3.18
CA GLU A 128 14.46 4.95 -4.28
C GLU A 128 14.66 6.33 -4.90
N PHE A 129 13.57 7.06 -5.17
CA PHE A 129 13.66 8.45 -5.62
C PHE A 129 14.44 9.33 -4.64
N ARG A 130 14.14 9.24 -3.33
CA ARG A 130 14.86 10.00 -2.29
C ARG A 130 16.35 9.67 -2.25
N ALA A 131 16.71 8.42 -2.48
CA ALA A 131 18.10 7.97 -2.53
C ALA A 131 18.82 8.43 -3.81
N ALA A 132 18.11 8.49 -4.93
CA ALA A 132 18.63 8.97 -6.22
C ALA A 132 18.70 10.51 -6.32
N LEU A 133 18.07 11.23 -5.39
CA LEU A 133 17.97 12.68 -5.46
C LEU A 133 19.35 13.34 -5.30
N GLY A 134 19.75 14.10 -6.31
CA GLY A 134 20.97 14.90 -6.27
C GLY A 134 20.95 15.97 -5.19
N ARG A 135 22.14 16.36 -4.71
CA ARG A 135 22.27 17.48 -3.77
C ARG A 135 21.68 18.75 -4.41
N GLY A 136 20.79 19.43 -3.69
CA GLY A 136 20.18 20.69 -4.13
C GLY A 136 18.86 20.54 -4.91
N THR A 137 18.44 19.32 -5.28
CA THR A 137 17.13 19.13 -5.91
C THR A 137 16.01 19.21 -4.86
N THR A 138 14.94 19.93 -5.18
CA THR A 138 13.78 20.04 -4.28
C THR A 138 12.94 18.77 -4.29
N LEU A 139 12.66 18.24 -3.10
CA LEU A 139 11.76 17.10 -2.91
C LEU A 139 10.30 17.56 -3.06
N THR A 140 9.75 17.43 -4.27
CA THR A 140 8.35 17.75 -4.57
C THR A 140 7.67 16.60 -5.28
N THR A 141 6.34 16.62 -5.31
CA THR A 141 5.58 15.64 -6.08
C THR A 141 5.89 15.75 -7.57
N THR A 142 6.13 16.96 -8.07
CA THR A 142 6.46 17.20 -9.48
C THR A 142 7.81 16.61 -9.86
N THR A 143 8.84 16.75 -9.00
CA THR A 143 10.16 16.17 -9.27
C THR A 143 10.12 14.64 -9.21
N PHE A 144 9.32 14.07 -8.31
CA PHE A 144 9.05 12.63 -8.30
C PHE A 144 8.31 12.15 -9.56
N ALA A 145 7.28 12.88 -9.99
CA ALA A 145 6.51 12.54 -11.19
C ALA A 145 7.38 12.54 -12.46
N ALA A 146 8.27 13.53 -12.59
CA ALA A 146 9.25 13.56 -13.67
C ALA A 146 10.24 12.37 -13.58
N TRP A 147 10.75 12.08 -12.38
CA TRP A 147 11.63 10.94 -12.16
C TRP A 147 10.99 9.61 -12.56
N ILE A 148 9.73 9.36 -12.16
CA ILE A 148 8.99 8.15 -12.56
C ILE A 148 8.81 8.07 -14.07
N ARG A 149 8.44 9.18 -14.73
CA ARG A 149 8.25 9.22 -16.19
C ARG A 149 9.55 8.88 -16.93
N ASP A 150 10.68 9.35 -16.43
CA ASP A 150 11.98 9.19 -17.08
C ASP A 150 12.61 7.81 -16.82
N HIS A 151 11.99 6.97 -15.99
CA HIS A 151 12.38 5.56 -15.80
C HIS A 151 11.47 4.66 -16.65
N ASP A 152 12.07 3.95 -17.61
CA ASP A 152 11.40 3.08 -18.60
C ASP A 152 11.11 1.68 -18.03
N ASP A 153 10.57 1.63 -16.81
CA ASP A 153 10.26 0.39 -16.11
C ASP A 153 8.81 0.36 -15.59
N ASP A 154 8.45 -0.75 -14.94
CA ASP A 154 7.11 -1.00 -14.40
C ASP A 154 6.60 0.12 -13.45
N ARG A 155 7.49 1.00 -12.96
CA ARG A 155 7.13 2.15 -12.12
C ARG A 155 6.20 3.12 -12.84
N ALA A 156 6.40 3.36 -14.14
CA ALA A 156 5.55 4.23 -14.94
C ALA A 156 4.11 3.71 -15.05
N GLN A 157 3.92 2.39 -14.93
CA GLN A 157 2.60 1.75 -14.90
C GLN A 157 1.98 1.77 -13.50
N ARG A 158 2.80 1.75 -12.43
CA ARG A 158 2.32 1.74 -11.04
C ARG A 158 1.78 3.09 -10.58
N TRP A 159 2.31 4.20 -11.09
CA TRP A 159 1.91 5.56 -10.73
C TRP A 159 0.99 6.19 -11.79
N PRO A 160 0.17 7.20 -11.44
CA PRO A 160 -0.62 7.91 -12.42
C PRO A 160 0.28 8.76 -13.32
N GLN A 161 -0.30 9.25 -14.43
CA GLN A 161 0.36 10.21 -15.32
C GLN A 161 0.94 11.40 -14.54
N ALA A 162 2.12 11.85 -14.94
CA ALA A 162 2.95 12.77 -14.16
C ALA A 162 2.27 14.11 -13.84
N ASP A 163 1.47 14.62 -14.77
CA ASP A 163 0.67 15.84 -14.65
C ASP A 163 -0.48 15.70 -13.62
N ARG A 164 -0.99 14.49 -13.42
CA ARG A 164 -2.09 14.21 -12.50
C ARG A 164 -1.63 14.04 -11.05
N LEU A 165 -0.38 13.62 -10.85
CA LEU A 165 0.11 13.23 -9.53
C LEU A 165 0.02 14.36 -8.48
N PRO A 166 0.43 15.62 -8.75
CA PRO A 166 0.31 16.70 -7.76
C PRO A 166 -1.13 16.99 -7.32
N GLY A 167 -2.11 16.89 -8.22
CA GLY A 167 -3.53 17.05 -7.88
C GLY A 167 -4.09 15.91 -7.02
N LEU A 168 -3.49 14.72 -7.13
CA LEU A 168 -3.89 13.51 -6.40
C LEU A 168 -3.31 13.44 -5.00
N VAL A 169 -2.03 13.76 -4.85
CA VAL A 169 -1.28 13.52 -3.60
C VAL A 169 -0.80 14.81 -2.93
N GLY A 170 -1.09 15.96 -3.52
CA GLY A 170 -0.64 17.27 -3.08
C GLY A 170 0.77 17.62 -3.57
N PRO A 171 1.25 18.85 -3.30
CA PRO A 171 2.51 19.36 -3.85
C PRO A 171 3.78 18.78 -3.20
N LYS A 172 3.66 18.23 -1.98
CA LYS A 172 4.80 17.72 -1.19
C LYS A 172 4.88 16.19 -1.27
N LEU A 173 6.01 15.65 -1.69
CA LEU A 173 6.20 14.20 -1.72
C LEU A 173 6.38 13.63 -0.31
N ARG A 174 5.36 12.92 0.15
CA ARG A 174 5.35 12.22 1.44
C ARG A 174 4.91 10.78 1.23
N VAL A 175 5.24 9.92 2.19
CA VAL A 175 4.70 8.54 2.27
C VAL A 175 3.17 8.55 2.16
N ARG A 176 2.53 9.59 2.70
CA ARG A 176 1.08 9.83 2.57
C ARG A 176 0.59 9.77 1.13
N GLY A 177 1.39 10.22 0.16
CA GLY A 177 1.05 10.17 -1.25
C GLY A 177 0.89 8.75 -1.80
N ALA A 178 1.62 7.76 -1.27
CA ALA A 178 1.42 6.36 -1.64
C ALA A 178 0.05 5.84 -1.17
N TYR A 179 -0.38 6.23 0.04
CA TYR A 179 -1.70 5.89 0.56
C TYR A 179 -2.81 6.59 -0.23
N LEU A 180 -2.64 7.87 -0.55
CA LEU A 180 -3.59 8.63 -1.36
C LEU A 180 -3.71 8.01 -2.76
N TRP A 181 -2.60 7.69 -3.40
CA TRP A 181 -2.63 7.05 -4.71
C TRP A 181 -3.31 5.68 -4.67
N LEU A 182 -2.95 4.82 -3.71
CA LEU A 182 -3.59 3.52 -3.55
C LEU A 182 -5.09 3.65 -3.29
N ALA A 183 -5.51 4.58 -2.43
CA ALA A 183 -6.92 4.83 -2.15
C ALA A 183 -7.68 5.24 -3.42
N ALA A 184 -7.14 6.18 -4.20
CA ALA A 184 -7.73 6.61 -5.47
C ALA A 184 -7.83 5.46 -6.47
N ARG A 185 -6.75 4.69 -6.68
CA ARG A 185 -6.71 3.54 -7.60
C ARG A 185 -7.66 2.42 -7.17
N ALA A 186 -7.78 2.17 -5.88
CA ALA A 186 -8.69 1.15 -5.32
C ALA A 186 -10.14 1.64 -5.15
N GLY A 187 -10.44 2.90 -5.45
CA GLY A 187 -11.79 3.47 -5.28
C GLY A 187 -12.24 3.62 -3.82
N LEU A 188 -11.30 3.65 -2.89
CA LEU A 188 -11.55 3.78 -1.46
C LEU A 188 -11.31 5.23 -1.03
N ASP A 189 -12.11 5.71 -0.07
CA ASP A 189 -11.64 6.82 0.74
C ASP A 189 -10.54 6.35 1.70
N LEU A 190 -9.79 7.32 2.21
CA LEU A 190 -8.61 7.09 3.02
C LEU A 190 -8.92 6.44 4.37
N PRO A 191 -10.01 6.80 5.07
CA PRO A 191 -10.47 6.05 6.24
C PRO A 191 -10.78 4.58 5.90
N SER A 192 -11.44 4.29 4.78
CA SER A 192 -11.74 2.90 4.38
C SER A 192 -10.49 2.11 4.05
N LEU A 193 -9.53 2.70 3.32
CA LEU A 193 -8.24 2.06 3.05
C LEU A 193 -7.48 1.77 4.35
N ASN A 194 -7.40 2.74 5.26
CA ASN A 194 -6.71 2.56 6.53
C ASN A 194 -7.41 1.56 7.44
N ALA A 195 -8.74 1.54 7.47
CA ALA A 195 -9.50 0.53 8.19
C ALA A 195 -9.21 -0.87 7.63
N LEU A 196 -9.07 -1.02 6.31
CA LEU A 196 -8.66 -2.26 5.68
C LEU A 196 -7.22 -2.66 6.07
N LEU A 197 -6.27 -1.71 6.01
CA LEU A 197 -4.84 -1.95 6.26
C LEU A 197 -4.49 -2.14 7.74
N PHE A 198 -5.17 -1.44 8.65
CA PHE A 198 -4.83 -1.40 10.08
C PHE A 198 -5.92 -1.98 11.00
N ALA A 199 -7.11 -2.29 10.48
CA ALA A 199 -8.25 -2.78 11.26
C ALA A 199 -8.65 -1.88 12.43
N ARG A 200 -8.33 -0.58 12.35
CA ARG A 200 -8.64 0.44 13.36
C ARG A 200 -8.64 1.83 12.75
N ALA A 201 -9.43 2.72 13.34
CA ALA A 201 -9.34 4.15 13.07
C ALA A 201 -8.12 4.77 13.79
N GLY A 202 -7.69 5.95 13.33
CA GLY A 202 -6.62 6.70 13.98
C GLY A 202 -6.31 8.04 13.31
N HIS A 203 -5.29 8.72 13.84
CA HIS A 203 -4.84 10.04 13.35
C HIS A 203 -4.32 10.03 11.90
N TRP A 204 -4.19 8.85 11.29
CA TRP A 204 -3.81 8.67 9.88
C TRP A 204 -5.01 8.64 8.92
N ASP A 205 -6.24 8.68 9.42
CA ASP A 205 -7.45 8.68 8.59
C ASP A 205 -7.71 10.01 7.92
N ARG A 206 -7.22 11.10 8.52
CA ARG A 206 -7.35 12.45 7.99
C ARG A 206 -6.20 13.33 8.43
N ARG A 207 -5.73 14.18 7.51
CA ARG A 207 -4.80 15.28 7.76
C ARG A 207 -5.35 16.59 7.21
N PRO A 208 -4.94 17.75 7.76
CA PRO A 208 -5.40 19.05 7.26
C PRO A 208 -5.07 19.31 5.79
N ASP A 209 -4.02 18.67 5.27
CA ASP A 209 -3.54 18.82 3.90
C ASP A 209 -3.95 17.66 2.97
N ASP A 210 -4.83 16.75 3.42
CA ASP A 210 -5.38 15.72 2.54
C ASP A 210 -6.34 16.36 1.51
N PRO A 211 -6.32 15.92 0.23
CA PRO A 211 -7.27 16.37 -0.78
C PRO A 211 -8.73 16.08 -0.40
N ALA A 212 -9.66 16.92 -0.86
CA ALA A 212 -11.09 16.81 -0.53
C ALA A 212 -11.70 15.44 -0.86
N TRP A 213 -11.29 14.83 -1.98
CA TRP A 213 -11.78 13.51 -2.41
C TRP A 213 -11.46 12.40 -1.39
N ALA A 214 -10.41 12.58 -0.58
CA ALA A 214 -9.80 11.51 0.20
C ALA A 214 -10.57 11.16 1.48
N THR A 215 -11.42 12.05 2.01
CA THR A 215 -12.14 11.84 3.28
C THR A 215 -13.63 11.57 3.11
N GLY A 216 -14.11 11.37 1.87
CA GLY A 216 -15.50 10.95 1.61
C GLY A 216 -16.52 12.07 1.42
N ALA A 217 -16.09 13.33 1.26
CA ALA A 217 -16.98 14.43 0.87
C ALA A 217 -16.88 14.66 -0.64
N VAL A 218 -17.62 13.85 -1.39
CA VAL A 218 -18.15 14.31 -2.68
C VAL A 218 -19.65 14.08 -2.55
N GLU A 219 -20.36 15.18 -2.28
CA GLU A 219 -21.82 15.27 -2.39
C GLU A 219 -22.27 14.93 -3.82
#